data_AF-L1JVH1-F1
#
_entry.id   AF-L1JVH1-F1
#
_cell.length_a   1.000
_cell.length_b   1.000
_cell.length_c   1.000
_cell.angle_alpha   90.00
_cell.angle_beta   90.00
_cell.angle_gamma   90.00
#
_symmetry.space_group_name_H-M   'P 1'
#
loop_
_entity.id
_entity.type
_entity.pdbx_description
1 polymer ?
#
loop_
_entity_poly.entity_id
_entity_poly.type
_entity_poly.pdbx_seq_one_letter_code
_entity_poly.pdbx_strand_id
1 'polypeptide(L)'
;MARNVKPGSGCFDDVLSKDCNILVLGLGGGADAQGAYALARYLQTLEPTAAVTYGTVKGVKGEEKVQDAYPIPDLNQLLFTQERKHHPQYLHENVGTTDAPRPRWVGTVLYEQTIPHQKVFGSEVMSPIICRLNVSDPAQHEKLAHDLYRLSMQFANKPWDIVVGLDHGGDVLGGIEEGGSGRDIIMSRVLDNMVSNIQKAGRFLISLHGLCIDGENYCDEMTTKIERMIERDAYLGRYPISDLQGWLRPVCEGMQSTKTPIIMLDALDGKLEVKSHYNRSQPGGERPFQESELDVFGEPVGQLVQCTTRHHQKEDGSKLSGPIIPVKWATSGYLFDGHILTNVLRTVQ
;
A
#
# COMPACT_ATOMS: atom_id res chain seq x y z
N MET A 1 12.47 26.49 6.55
CA MET A 1 11.28 27.28 6.93
C MET A 1 10.18 26.29 7.25
N ALA A 2 9.90 26.00 8.51
CA ALA A 2 8.79 25.12 8.88
C ALA A 2 7.47 25.88 8.62
N ARG A 3 6.73 25.51 7.57
CA ARG A 3 5.35 25.96 7.42
C ARG A 3 4.54 25.34 8.56
N ASN A 4 3.59 26.09 9.12
CA ASN A 4 2.61 25.60 10.09
C ASN A 4 1.70 24.57 9.40
N VAL A 5 2.20 23.34 9.21
CA VAL A 5 1.34 22.17 8.98
C VAL A 5 0.55 22.03 10.27
N LYS A 6 -0.76 22.29 10.26
CA LYS A 6 -1.59 22.09 11.44
C LYS A 6 -1.48 20.62 11.84
N PRO A 7 -0.90 20.28 13.01
CA PRO A 7 -0.87 18.91 13.46
C PRO A 7 -2.31 18.50 13.78
N GLY A 8 -2.85 17.51 13.06
CA GLY A 8 -3.96 16.71 13.56
C GLY A 8 -5.40 17.06 13.14
N SER A 9 -5.66 17.55 11.92
CA SER A 9 -7.06 17.64 11.41
C SER A 9 -7.23 17.08 9.99
N GLY A 10 -6.54 15.97 9.70
CA GLY A 10 -6.61 15.27 8.41
C GLY A 10 -6.83 13.79 8.60
N CYS A 11 -7.78 13.45 9.47
CA CYS A 11 -8.19 12.08 9.68
C CYS A 11 -9.28 11.72 8.66
N PHE A 12 -9.59 10.42 8.53
CA PHE A 12 -10.67 10.00 7.65
C PHE A 12 -12.02 10.61 8.07
N ASP A 13 -12.20 11.00 9.33
CA ASP A 13 -13.45 11.62 9.82
C ASP A 13 -13.77 12.94 9.11
N ASP A 14 -12.74 13.68 8.66
CA ASP A 14 -12.93 14.94 7.93
C ASP A 14 -13.34 14.74 6.47
N VAL A 15 -13.17 13.53 5.95
CA VAL A 15 -13.44 13.19 4.55
C VAL A 15 -14.63 12.25 4.35
N LEU A 16 -14.99 11.49 5.36
CA LEU A 16 -16.14 10.59 5.34
C LEU A 16 -17.46 11.36 5.40
N SER A 17 -18.44 10.88 4.65
CA SER A 17 -19.82 11.34 4.72
C SER A 17 -20.76 10.15 4.86
N LYS A 18 -21.96 10.39 5.39
CA LYS A 18 -22.98 9.34 5.50
C LYS A 18 -23.27 8.72 4.15
N ASP A 19 -23.45 7.40 4.17
CA ASP A 19 -23.79 6.58 3.01
C ASP A 19 -22.79 6.69 1.85
N CYS A 20 -21.54 7.08 2.10
CA CYS A 20 -20.52 7.18 1.07
C CYS A 20 -20.11 5.79 0.51
N ASN A 21 -19.79 5.74 -0.77
CA ASN A 21 -19.27 4.55 -1.45
C ASN A 21 -17.76 4.67 -1.63
N ILE A 22 -17.02 3.77 -1.01
CA ILE A 22 -15.56 3.86 -0.85
C ILE A 22 -14.90 2.68 -1.54
N LEU A 23 -13.85 2.96 -2.31
CA LEU A 23 -12.92 1.96 -2.82
C LEU A 23 -11.57 2.07 -2.08
N VAL A 24 -11.09 0.98 -1.50
CA VAL A 24 -9.74 0.89 -0.91
C VAL A 24 -8.91 -0.13 -1.68
N LEU A 25 -7.86 0.32 -2.37
CA LEU A 25 -7.03 -0.52 -3.23
C LEU A 25 -5.58 -0.51 -2.78
N GLY A 26 -5.03 -1.69 -2.51
CA GLY A 26 -3.58 -1.86 -2.41
C GLY A 26 -2.91 -1.59 -3.76
N LEU A 27 -1.98 -0.64 -3.82
CA LEU A 27 -1.38 -0.15 -5.07
C LEU A 27 -0.37 -1.12 -5.66
N GLY A 28 0.40 -1.79 -4.81
CA GLY A 28 1.40 -2.74 -5.22
C GLY A 28 0.82 -4.14 -5.32
N GLY A 29 0.82 -4.88 -4.22
CA GLY A 29 0.44 -6.29 -4.21
C GLY A 29 0.10 -6.87 -2.85
N GLY A 30 0.74 -8.00 -2.51
CA GLY A 30 0.31 -8.87 -1.41
C GLY A 30 0.20 -8.16 -0.05
N ALA A 31 1.25 -7.43 0.36
CA ALA A 31 1.26 -6.67 1.61
C ALA A 31 0.16 -5.59 1.63
N ASP A 32 0.07 -4.81 0.56
CA ASP A 32 -0.91 -3.72 0.44
C ASP A 32 -2.34 -4.23 0.45
N ALA A 33 -2.57 -5.50 0.08
CA ALA A 33 -3.87 -6.13 0.19
C ALA A 33 -4.31 -6.30 1.65
N GLN A 34 -3.40 -6.67 2.56
CA GLN A 34 -3.72 -6.76 3.99
C GLN A 34 -3.97 -5.36 4.57
N GLY A 35 -3.15 -4.37 4.19
CA GLY A 35 -3.36 -2.98 4.57
C GLY A 35 -4.69 -2.43 4.08
N ALA A 36 -5.04 -2.68 2.81
CA ALA A 36 -6.31 -2.25 2.20
C ALA A 36 -7.52 -2.89 2.90
N TYR A 37 -7.44 -4.18 3.23
CA TYR A 37 -8.45 -4.85 4.04
C TYR A 37 -8.60 -4.18 5.41
N ALA A 38 -7.51 -4.05 6.17
CA ALA A 38 -7.55 -3.48 7.51
C ALA A 38 -8.08 -2.04 7.51
N LEU A 39 -7.65 -1.24 6.53
CA LEU A 39 -8.11 0.14 6.34
C LEU A 39 -9.61 0.17 6.00
N ALA A 40 -10.07 -0.67 5.08
CA ALA A 40 -11.49 -0.75 4.75
C ALA A 40 -12.36 -1.08 5.97
N ARG A 41 -11.91 -2.02 6.81
CA ARG A 41 -12.61 -2.35 8.07
C ARG A 41 -12.63 -1.17 9.03
N TYR A 42 -11.53 -0.44 9.17
CA TYR A 42 -11.47 0.76 9.99
C TYR A 42 -12.39 1.88 9.49
N LEU A 43 -12.40 2.16 8.19
CA LEU A 43 -13.33 3.13 7.60
C LEU A 43 -14.79 2.77 7.89
N GLN A 44 -15.12 1.48 7.84
CA GLN A 44 -16.46 0.99 8.18
C GLN A 44 -16.79 1.11 9.68
N THR A 45 -15.79 1.18 10.57
CA THR A 45 -16.02 1.52 11.99
C THR A 45 -16.28 3.00 12.21
N LEU A 46 -15.64 3.87 11.41
CA LEU A 46 -15.83 5.32 11.49
C LEU A 46 -17.17 5.74 10.91
N GLU A 47 -17.57 5.16 9.77
CA GLU A 47 -18.88 5.38 9.16
C GLU A 47 -19.56 4.03 8.84
N PRO A 48 -20.37 3.51 9.77
CA PRO A 48 -21.05 2.21 9.60
C PRO A 48 -22.00 2.12 8.41
N THR A 49 -22.50 3.26 7.88
CA THR A 49 -23.38 3.25 6.71
C THR A 49 -22.63 3.35 5.38
N ALA A 50 -21.30 3.51 5.41
CA ALA A 50 -20.48 3.52 4.21
C ALA A 50 -20.46 2.14 3.53
N ALA A 51 -20.60 2.14 2.21
CA ALA A 51 -20.38 0.97 1.37
C ALA A 51 -18.88 0.90 1.02
N VAL A 52 -18.13 0.04 1.71
CA VAL A 52 -16.67 -0.07 1.52
C VAL A 52 -16.34 -1.32 0.71
N THR A 53 -15.71 -1.12 -0.45
CA THR A 53 -15.12 -2.19 -1.26
C THR A 53 -13.61 -2.13 -1.13
N TYR A 54 -12.96 -3.29 -0.96
CA TYR A 54 -11.49 -3.35 -0.92
C TYR A 54 -10.92 -4.36 -1.92
N GLY A 55 -9.63 -4.19 -2.23
CA GLY A 55 -8.90 -5.17 -3.02
C GLY A 55 -7.44 -4.80 -3.23
N THR A 56 -6.79 -5.50 -4.14
CA THR A 56 -5.42 -5.25 -4.59
C THR A 56 -5.26 -5.54 -6.07
N VAL A 57 -4.10 -5.16 -6.59
CA VAL A 57 -3.68 -5.34 -7.97
C VAL A 57 -2.70 -6.51 -8.08
N LYS A 58 -2.83 -7.30 -9.14
CA LYS A 58 -1.77 -8.24 -9.55
C LYS A 58 -0.95 -7.65 -10.70
N GLY A 59 0.34 -7.47 -10.46
CA GLY A 59 1.28 -7.15 -11.54
C GLY A 59 1.42 -8.33 -12.52
N VAL A 60 1.44 -8.04 -13.82
CA VAL A 60 1.68 -9.01 -14.89
C VAL A 60 2.92 -8.57 -15.67
N LYS A 61 3.88 -9.47 -15.91
CA LYS A 61 5.11 -9.17 -16.67
C LYS A 61 5.03 -9.74 -18.09
N GLY A 62 4.99 -8.86 -19.11
CA GLY A 62 5.17 -9.23 -20.53
C GLY A 62 4.20 -10.30 -21.04
N GLU A 63 4.64 -11.06 -22.06
CA GLU A 63 3.99 -12.27 -22.57
C GLU A 63 4.06 -13.43 -21.56
N GLU A 64 3.66 -13.23 -20.30
CA GLU A 64 3.10 -14.35 -19.55
C GLU A 64 1.96 -14.87 -20.43
N LYS A 65 2.22 -15.98 -21.13
CA LYS A 65 1.22 -16.63 -21.97
C LYS A 65 -0.04 -16.70 -21.11
N VAL A 66 -1.15 -16.27 -21.68
CA VAL A 66 -2.50 -16.37 -21.12
C VAL A 66 -2.85 -17.82 -20.66
N GLN A 67 -1.95 -18.77 -20.92
CA GLN A 67 -1.99 -20.17 -20.47
C GLN A 67 -1.42 -20.40 -19.06
N ASP A 68 -0.44 -19.61 -18.58
CA ASP A 68 0.07 -19.68 -17.19
C ASP A 68 -0.59 -18.61 -16.30
N ALA A 69 -0.95 -17.48 -16.91
CA ALA A 69 -1.87 -16.52 -16.32
C ALA A 69 -3.27 -16.89 -16.81
N TYR A 70 -4.00 -17.72 -16.03
CA TYR A 70 -5.42 -18.07 -16.27
C TYR A 70 -6.12 -16.90 -16.98
N PRO A 71 -6.85 -17.12 -18.09
CA PRO A 71 -7.65 -16.08 -18.71
C PRO A 71 -8.66 -15.65 -17.65
N ILE A 72 -8.34 -14.58 -16.94
CA ILE A 72 -9.29 -14.03 -16.00
C ILE A 72 -10.27 -13.30 -16.90
N PRO A 73 -11.52 -13.75 -16.92
CA PRO A 73 -12.51 -13.17 -17.79
C PRO A 73 -12.83 -11.75 -17.28
N ASP A 74 -13.65 -11.02 -18.04
CA ASP A 74 -14.23 -9.72 -17.66
C ASP A 74 -14.42 -9.56 -16.13
N LEU A 75 -14.21 -8.36 -15.58
CA LEU A 75 -14.28 -8.06 -14.13
C LEU A 75 -15.54 -8.66 -13.47
N ASN A 76 -16.63 -8.75 -14.24
CA ASN A 76 -17.86 -9.46 -13.91
C ASN A 76 -17.69 -10.94 -13.54
N GLN A 77 -16.80 -11.70 -14.17
CA GLN A 77 -16.58 -13.11 -13.85
C GLN A 77 -15.71 -13.28 -12.60
N LEU A 78 -14.73 -12.38 -12.34
CA LEU A 78 -13.93 -12.40 -11.09
C LEU A 78 -14.76 -12.33 -9.80
N LEU A 79 -15.87 -11.61 -9.87
CA LEU A 79 -16.73 -11.33 -8.71
C LEU A 79 -17.75 -12.44 -8.47
N PHE A 80 -18.00 -13.32 -9.45
CA PHE A 80 -19.13 -14.25 -9.44
C PHE A 80 -18.83 -15.69 -9.89
N THR A 81 -17.64 -16.03 -10.43
CA THR A 81 -17.33 -17.42 -10.77
C THR A 81 -16.76 -18.22 -9.60
N GLN A 82 -17.42 -19.33 -9.29
CA GLN A 82 -17.00 -20.41 -8.38
C GLN A 82 -15.70 -21.13 -8.83
N GLU A 83 -14.90 -20.55 -9.73
CA GLU A 83 -13.73 -21.18 -10.34
C GLU A 83 -12.49 -21.20 -9.43
N ARG A 84 -12.62 -20.88 -8.14
CA ARG A 84 -11.66 -21.32 -7.11
C ARG A 84 -11.82 -22.81 -6.74
N LYS A 85 -12.37 -23.66 -7.62
CA LYS A 85 -12.46 -25.10 -7.35
C LYS A 85 -11.11 -25.81 -7.23
N HIS A 86 -9.98 -25.22 -7.63
CA HIS A 86 -8.70 -25.94 -7.65
C HIS A 86 -7.44 -25.12 -7.31
N HIS A 87 -7.51 -24.08 -6.47
CA HIS A 87 -6.28 -23.71 -5.76
C HIS A 87 -6.09 -24.68 -4.59
N PRO A 88 -4.98 -25.42 -4.51
CA PRO A 88 -4.65 -26.15 -3.30
C PRO A 88 -4.73 -25.17 -2.13
N GLN A 89 -5.45 -25.54 -1.06
CA GLN A 89 -5.25 -24.87 0.23
C GLN A 89 -3.79 -25.12 0.59
N TYR A 90 -2.94 -24.10 0.44
CA TYR A 90 -1.55 -24.20 0.83
C TYR A 90 -1.51 -23.92 2.33
N LEU A 91 -1.53 -24.98 3.12
CA LEU A 91 -1.25 -24.88 4.55
C LEU A 91 0.22 -24.49 4.72
N HIS A 92 0.51 -23.55 5.63
CA HIS A 92 1.89 -23.08 5.89
C HIS A 92 2.88 -24.22 6.16
N GLU A 93 2.39 -25.31 6.75
CA GLU A 93 3.10 -26.57 7.00
C GLU A 93 3.56 -27.31 5.73
N ASN A 94 2.83 -27.18 4.61
CA ASN A 94 3.19 -27.79 3.31
C ASN A 94 4.24 -26.98 2.53
N VAL A 95 4.54 -25.77 2.99
CA VAL A 95 5.44 -24.82 2.31
C VAL A 95 6.86 -24.91 2.89
N GLY A 96 7.04 -25.63 4.01
CA GLY A 96 8.25 -25.64 4.83
C GLY A 96 9.24 -26.80 4.66
N THR A 97 9.05 -27.74 3.72
CA THR A 97 9.81 -29.01 3.73
C THR A 97 10.67 -29.29 2.49
N THR A 98 10.70 -28.43 1.49
CA THR A 98 11.47 -28.69 0.26
C THR A 98 12.55 -27.62 0.02
N ASP A 99 13.79 -28.08 -0.20
CA ASP A 99 14.95 -27.27 -0.62
C ASP A 99 14.78 -26.65 -2.03
N ALA A 100 13.61 -26.80 -2.65
CA ALA A 100 13.31 -26.27 -3.97
C ALA A 100 12.97 -24.77 -3.89
N PRO A 101 13.47 -23.93 -4.82
CA PRO A 101 13.07 -22.54 -4.91
C PRO A 101 11.56 -22.43 -5.11
N ARG A 102 10.88 -21.78 -4.16
CA ARG A 102 9.42 -21.60 -4.20
C ARG A 102 9.02 -20.73 -5.39
N PRO A 103 8.03 -21.13 -6.19
CA PRO A 103 7.47 -20.24 -7.20
C PRO A 103 6.92 -18.96 -6.55
N ARG A 104 7.22 -17.79 -7.11
CA ARG A 104 6.83 -16.49 -6.53
C ARG A 104 5.32 -16.35 -6.30
N TRP A 105 4.50 -16.99 -7.13
CA TRP A 105 3.04 -16.95 -7.03
C TRP A 105 2.48 -17.65 -5.79
N VAL A 106 3.19 -18.62 -5.19
CA VAL A 106 2.76 -19.28 -3.95
C VAL A 106 2.65 -18.28 -2.80
N GLY A 107 3.56 -17.31 -2.74
CA GLY A 107 3.49 -16.21 -1.77
C GLY A 107 2.21 -15.39 -1.94
N THR A 108 1.89 -14.99 -3.17
CA THR A 108 0.66 -14.25 -3.50
C THR A 108 -0.59 -15.02 -3.12
N VAL A 109 -0.65 -16.33 -3.41
CA VAL A 109 -1.81 -17.18 -3.06
C VAL A 109 -1.98 -17.32 -1.55
N LEU A 110 -0.89 -17.48 -0.79
CA LEU A 110 -0.95 -17.52 0.68
C LEU A 110 -1.49 -16.19 1.24
N TYR A 111 -1.05 -15.05 0.70
CA TYR A 111 -1.58 -13.73 1.10
C TYR A 111 -3.07 -13.56 0.77
N GLU A 112 -3.51 -14.09 -0.37
CA GLU A 112 -4.92 -14.05 -0.76
C GLU A 112 -5.82 -14.90 0.16
N GLN A 113 -5.27 -15.96 0.76
CA GLN A 113 -6.01 -16.88 1.62
C GLN A 113 -6.23 -16.33 3.04
N THR A 114 -5.40 -15.40 3.50
CA THR A 114 -5.53 -14.82 4.84
C THR A 114 -6.52 -13.66 4.92
N ILE A 115 -6.89 -13.07 3.78
CA ILE A 115 -7.83 -11.95 3.73
C ILE A 115 -9.26 -12.49 3.65
N PRO A 116 -10.15 -12.11 4.60
CA PRO A 116 -11.54 -12.51 4.55
C PRO A 116 -12.20 -12.13 3.23
N HIS A 117 -13.06 -13.00 2.72
CA HIS A 117 -13.88 -12.69 1.55
C HIS A 117 -14.89 -11.61 1.90
N GLN A 118 -15.04 -10.62 1.02
CA GLN A 118 -16.09 -9.61 1.14
C GLN A 118 -17.37 -10.12 0.49
N LYS A 119 -18.52 -9.79 1.08
CA LYS A 119 -19.80 -9.97 0.41
C LYS A 119 -20.17 -8.70 -0.30
N VAL A 120 -20.39 -8.81 -1.60
CA VAL A 120 -20.77 -7.70 -2.47
C VAL A 120 -22.08 -8.10 -3.15
N PHE A 121 -23.18 -7.41 -2.78
CA PHE A 121 -24.56 -7.70 -3.22
C PHE A 121 -25.03 -9.14 -2.96
N GLY A 122 -24.65 -9.71 -1.82
CA GLY A 122 -25.03 -11.07 -1.44
C GLY A 122 -24.16 -12.18 -2.06
N SER A 123 -23.25 -11.83 -2.97
CA SER A 123 -22.25 -12.75 -3.52
C SER A 123 -20.93 -12.60 -2.80
N GLU A 124 -20.25 -13.72 -2.55
CA GLU A 124 -18.95 -13.75 -1.90
C GLU A 124 -17.83 -13.53 -2.93
N VAL A 125 -17.05 -12.47 -2.76
CA VAL A 125 -15.87 -12.20 -3.57
C VAL A 125 -14.73 -13.05 -3.02
N MET A 126 -14.41 -14.10 -3.78
CA MET A 126 -13.48 -15.13 -3.35
C MET A 126 -12.01 -14.71 -3.42
N SER A 127 -11.65 -13.59 -4.05
CA SER A 127 -10.26 -13.12 -4.16
C SER A 127 -10.15 -11.64 -3.82
N PRO A 128 -9.14 -11.22 -3.02
CA PRO A 128 -8.85 -9.80 -2.82
C PRO A 128 -8.21 -9.17 -4.07
N ILE A 129 -7.74 -9.96 -5.04
CA ILE A 129 -7.26 -9.45 -6.32
C ILE A 129 -8.46 -9.12 -7.19
N ILE A 130 -8.73 -7.83 -7.36
CA ILE A 130 -9.84 -7.35 -8.20
C ILE A 130 -9.36 -6.81 -9.55
N CYS A 131 -8.04 -6.67 -9.77
CA CYS A 131 -7.52 -6.17 -11.04
C CYS A 131 -6.10 -6.68 -11.38
N ARG A 132 -5.76 -6.58 -12.67
CA ARG A 132 -4.42 -6.86 -13.21
C ARG A 132 -3.82 -5.58 -13.77
N LEU A 133 -2.54 -5.38 -13.54
CA LEU A 133 -1.78 -4.27 -14.09
C LEU A 133 -0.58 -4.79 -14.86
N ASN A 134 -0.61 -4.59 -16.18
CA ASN A 134 0.59 -4.68 -16.99
C ASN A 134 1.28 -3.31 -17.01
N VAL A 135 2.36 -3.16 -16.26
CA VAL A 135 3.08 -1.88 -16.11
C VAL A 135 3.57 -1.31 -17.44
N SER A 136 3.72 -2.13 -18.47
CA SER A 136 4.24 -1.75 -19.79
C SER A 136 3.16 -1.45 -20.84
N ASP A 137 1.88 -1.58 -20.52
CA ASP A 137 0.77 -1.44 -21.48
C ASP A 137 -0.21 -0.31 -21.09
N PRO A 138 -0.04 0.91 -21.63
CA PRO A 138 -0.91 2.05 -21.33
C PRO A 138 -2.39 1.83 -21.70
N ALA A 139 -2.67 1.03 -22.74
CA ALA A 139 -4.06 0.74 -23.12
C ALA A 139 -4.75 -0.12 -22.05
N GLN A 140 -4.01 -1.02 -21.40
CA GLN A 140 -4.51 -1.76 -20.24
C GLN A 140 -4.73 -0.85 -19.02
N HIS A 141 -3.92 0.21 -18.85
CA HIS A 141 -4.12 1.18 -17.75
C HIS A 141 -5.44 1.93 -17.91
N GLU A 142 -5.72 2.40 -19.12
CA GLU A 142 -6.98 3.08 -19.44
C GLU A 142 -8.19 2.15 -19.30
N LYS A 143 -8.09 0.93 -19.83
CA LYS A 143 -9.13 -0.09 -19.66
C LYS A 143 -9.39 -0.38 -18.19
N LEU A 144 -8.35 -0.51 -17.38
CA LEU A 144 -8.47 -0.78 -15.95
C LEU A 144 -9.20 0.36 -15.22
N ALA A 145 -8.90 1.62 -15.53
CA ALA A 145 -9.60 2.77 -14.97
C ALA A 145 -11.11 2.73 -15.30
N HIS A 146 -11.47 2.34 -16.53
CA HIS A 146 -12.87 2.15 -16.92
C HIS A 146 -13.54 0.98 -16.18
N ASP A 147 -12.84 -0.14 -16.02
CA ASP A 147 -13.39 -1.32 -15.35
C ASP A 147 -13.65 -1.05 -13.86
N LEU A 148 -12.73 -0.35 -13.17
CA LEU A 148 -12.93 0.08 -11.77
C LEU A 148 -14.07 1.08 -11.61
N TYR A 149 -14.29 1.97 -12.59
CA TYR A 149 -15.46 2.85 -12.58
C TYR A 149 -16.76 2.06 -12.80
N ARG A 150 -16.80 1.14 -13.77
CA ARG A 150 -17.96 0.26 -14.01
C ARG A 150 -18.32 -0.54 -12.76
N LEU A 151 -17.31 -0.99 -12.01
CA LEU A 151 -17.50 -1.70 -10.76
C LEU A 151 -18.37 -0.89 -9.78
N SER A 152 -18.10 0.41 -9.61
CA SER A 152 -18.93 1.28 -8.74
C SER A 152 -20.39 1.31 -9.17
N MET A 153 -20.62 1.42 -10.48
CA MET A 153 -21.96 1.53 -11.05
C MET A 153 -22.75 0.22 -10.94
N GLN A 154 -22.08 -0.91 -11.11
CA GLN A 154 -22.70 -2.22 -10.93
C GLN A 154 -23.03 -2.52 -9.47
N PHE A 155 -22.20 -2.00 -8.57
CA PHE A 155 -22.29 -2.26 -7.16
C PHE A 155 -23.20 -1.27 -6.46
N ALA A 156 -22.73 -0.06 -6.22
CA ALA A 156 -23.47 0.89 -5.41
C ALA A 156 -24.63 1.56 -6.20
N ASN A 157 -24.78 1.25 -7.49
CA ASN A 157 -25.61 2.01 -8.43
C ASN A 157 -25.29 3.52 -8.39
N LYS A 158 -24.05 3.85 -8.01
CA LYS A 158 -23.52 5.21 -7.95
C LYS A 158 -21.97 5.17 -8.02
N PRO A 159 -21.34 6.27 -8.44
CA PRO A 159 -19.88 6.37 -8.48
C PRO A 159 -19.20 6.22 -7.11
N TRP A 160 -17.87 6.10 -7.11
CA TRP A 160 -17.07 6.10 -5.87
C TRP A 160 -17.03 7.49 -5.25
N ASP A 161 -17.59 7.69 -4.07
CA ASP A 161 -17.45 8.98 -3.38
C ASP A 161 -15.99 9.23 -2.96
N ILE A 162 -15.29 8.16 -2.55
CA ILE A 162 -13.90 8.19 -2.11
C ILE A 162 -13.14 6.99 -2.71
N VAL A 163 -11.93 7.24 -3.21
CA VAL A 163 -10.99 6.23 -3.67
C VAL A 163 -9.71 6.39 -2.87
N VAL A 164 -9.26 5.32 -2.22
CA VAL A 164 -8.03 5.29 -1.44
C VAL A 164 -7.06 4.30 -2.06
N GLY A 165 -5.92 4.78 -2.53
CA GLY A 165 -4.76 3.94 -2.83
C GLY A 165 -3.93 3.73 -1.57
N LEU A 166 -3.74 2.49 -1.14
CA LEU A 166 -2.89 2.15 0.00
C LEU A 166 -1.58 1.54 -0.47
N ASP A 167 -0.50 2.01 0.13
CA ASP A 167 0.85 1.55 -0.14
C ASP A 167 1.62 1.42 1.19
N HIS A 168 2.17 0.23 1.40
CA HIS A 168 3.08 -0.04 2.49
C HIS A 168 4.51 0.28 2.10
N GLY A 169 5.22 1.08 2.90
CA GLY A 169 6.61 1.45 2.64
C GLY A 169 6.76 2.77 1.88
N GLY A 170 5.79 3.10 1.03
CA GLY A 170 5.73 4.39 0.34
C GLY A 170 6.37 4.37 -1.06
N ASP A 171 6.37 3.22 -1.72
CA ASP A 171 6.93 3.02 -3.07
C ASP A 171 6.19 3.79 -4.16
N VAL A 172 4.96 4.23 -3.91
CA VAL A 172 4.24 5.18 -4.76
C VAL A 172 4.96 6.53 -4.85
N LEU A 173 5.83 6.88 -3.89
CA LEU A 173 6.70 8.05 -3.99
C LEU A 173 7.99 7.78 -4.81
N GLY A 174 8.15 6.56 -5.31
CA GLY A 174 9.25 6.05 -6.10
C GLY A 174 10.34 5.40 -5.25
N GLY A 175 10.46 4.08 -5.28
CA GLY A 175 11.54 3.34 -4.63
C GLY A 175 12.93 3.58 -5.25
N ILE A 176 13.97 3.16 -4.55
CA ILE A 176 15.38 3.30 -5.00
C ILE A 176 15.62 2.56 -6.32
N GLU A 177 15.06 1.36 -6.46
CA GLU A 177 15.35 0.46 -7.58
C GLU A 177 14.46 0.72 -8.80
N GLU A 178 13.16 0.99 -8.60
CA GLU A 178 12.18 1.07 -9.70
C GLU A 178 11.93 2.51 -10.20
N GLY A 179 12.43 3.51 -9.47
CA GLY A 179 12.29 4.93 -9.80
C GLY A 179 10.85 5.31 -10.15
N GLY A 180 10.66 5.95 -11.30
CA GLY A 180 9.36 6.43 -11.78
C GLY A 180 8.44 5.38 -12.43
N SER A 181 8.90 4.15 -12.59
CA SER A 181 8.19 3.08 -13.31
C SER A 181 7.57 2.02 -12.41
N GLY A 182 7.62 2.24 -11.10
CA GLY A 182 7.06 1.33 -10.11
C GLY A 182 5.58 1.08 -10.34
N ARG A 183 5.16 -0.15 -10.06
CA ARG A 183 3.76 -0.60 -10.18
C ARG A 183 2.82 0.32 -9.39
N ASP A 184 3.24 0.72 -8.20
CA ASP A 184 2.48 1.52 -7.24
C ASP A 184 2.22 2.93 -7.80
N ILE A 185 3.24 3.54 -8.42
CA ILE A 185 3.12 4.80 -9.17
C ILE A 185 2.14 4.64 -10.32
N ILE A 186 2.26 3.59 -11.12
CA ILE A 186 1.38 3.38 -12.27
C ILE A 186 -0.07 3.19 -11.81
N MET A 187 -0.28 2.42 -10.73
CA MET A 187 -1.61 2.24 -10.18
C MET A 187 -2.19 3.56 -9.64
N SER A 188 -1.40 4.41 -8.99
CA SER A 188 -1.86 5.74 -8.57
C SER A 188 -2.34 6.58 -9.76
N ARG A 189 -1.67 6.49 -10.92
CA ARG A 189 -2.08 7.15 -12.17
C ARG A 189 -3.38 6.58 -12.74
N VAL A 190 -3.58 5.27 -12.64
CA VAL A 190 -4.84 4.61 -13.04
C VAL A 190 -5.99 5.12 -12.19
N LEU A 191 -5.82 5.20 -10.87
CA LEU A 191 -6.84 5.70 -9.94
C LEU A 191 -7.12 7.19 -10.17
N ASP A 192 -6.08 8.01 -10.36
CA ASP A 192 -6.23 9.42 -10.73
C ASP A 192 -7.02 9.57 -12.05
N ASN A 193 -6.68 8.79 -13.08
CA ASN A 193 -7.40 8.83 -14.36
C ASN A 193 -8.88 8.43 -14.19
N MET A 194 -9.16 7.41 -13.39
CA MET A 194 -10.53 6.98 -13.08
C MET A 194 -11.31 8.12 -12.42
N VAL A 195 -10.79 8.72 -11.36
CA VAL A 195 -11.50 9.76 -10.59
C VAL A 195 -11.61 11.07 -11.39
N SER A 196 -10.51 11.53 -11.99
CA SER A 196 -10.42 12.83 -12.66
C SER A 196 -11.09 12.87 -14.04
N ASN A 197 -10.90 11.82 -14.86
CA ASN A 197 -11.27 11.86 -16.27
C ASN A 197 -12.52 11.04 -16.59
N ILE A 198 -12.69 9.89 -15.95
CA ILE A 198 -13.81 8.97 -16.24
C ILE A 198 -15.02 9.31 -15.38
N GLN A 199 -14.85 9.29 -14.07
CA GLN A 199 -15.91 9.56 -13.10
C GLN A 199 -16.21 11.06 -13.00
N LYS A 200 -15.17 11.90 -13.07
CA LYS A 200 -15.23 13.38 -12.96
C LYS A 200 -15.85 13.88 -11.65
N ALA A 201 -15.75 13.07 -10.60
CA ALA A 201 -16.27 13.34 -9.27
C ALA A 201 -15.59 12.40 -8.28
N GLY A 202 -15.72 12.67 -6.98
CA GLY A 202 -15.14 11.85 -5.91
C GLY A 202 -13.79 12.37 -5.44
N ARG A 203 -13.36 11.91 -4.26
CA ARG A 203 -12.07 12.26 -3.67
C ARG A 203 -11.07 11.13 -3.91
N PHE A 204 -9.88 11.47 -4.37
CA PHE A 204 -8.77 10.51 -4.47
C PHE A 204 -7.74 10.77 -3.37
N LEU A 205 -7.48 9.74 -2.57
CA LEU A 205 -6.55 9.77 -1.45
C LEU A 205 -5.47 8.71 -1.64
N ILE A 206 -4.27 8.99 -1.16
CA ILE A 206 -3.18 8.03 -1.03
C ILE A 206 -2.85 7.89 0.44
N SER A 207 -2.85 6.64 0.93
CA SER A 207 -2.52 6.30 2.31
C SER A 207 -1.22 5.51 2.34
N LEU A 208 -0.19 6.09 2.95
CA LEU A 208 1.11 5.46 3.12
C LEU A 208 1.25 4.90 4.53
N HIS A 209 1.60 3.64 4.64
CA HIS A 209 1.74 2.94 5.92
C HIS A 209 3.17 2.46 6.11
N GLY A 210 3.75 2.74 7.27
CA GLY A 210 5.08 2.20 7.58
C GLY A 210 6.16 2.71 6.63
N LEU A 211 6.37 4.04 6.56
CA LEU A 211 7.30 4.62 5.59
C LEU A 211 8.70 4.01 5.72
N CYS A 212 9.29 3.62 4.58
CA CYS A 212 10.59 2.96 4.45
C CYS A 212 10.71 1.60 5.15
N ILE A 213 9.65 1.06 5.73
CA ILE A 213 9.77 -0.11 6.60
C ILE A 213 10.06 -1.40 5.81
N ASP A 214 9.66 -1.43 4.54
CA ASP A 214 9.88 -2.52 3.57
C ASP A 214 11.33 -2.65 3.11
N GLY A 215 12.14 -1.62 3.36
CA GLY A 215 13.53 -1.53 2.98
C GLY A 215 13.78 -0.83 1.65
N GLU A 216 12.76 -0.50 0.85
CA GLU A 216 12.92 -0.01 -0.54
C GLU A 216 13.33 1.47 -0.64
N ASN A 217 13.33 2.15 0.50
CA ASN A 217 13.68 3.55 0.67
C ASN A 217 14.49 3.78 1.96
N TYR A 218 15.38 4.78 1.96
CA TYR A 218 16.03 5.28 3.19
C TYR A 218 15.36 6.55 3.69
N CYS A 219 15.56 6.83 4.99
CA CYS A 219 14.90 7.92 5.70
C CYS A 219 15.16 9.30 5.06
N ASP A 220 16.37 9.57 4.58
CA ASP A 220 16.78 10.84 3.97
C ASP A 220 16.16 11.05 2.58
N GLU A 221 16.15 10.00 1.76
CA GLU A 221 15.51 10.03 0.45
C GLU A 221 13.99 10.19 0.57
N MET A 222 13.37 9.45 1.48
CA MET A 222 11.94 9.54 1.75
C MET A 222 11.56 10.91 2.33
N THR A 223 12.39 11.46 3.22
CA THR A 223 12.24 12.85 3.70
C THR A 223 12.15 13.81 2.51
N THR A 224 13.12 13.75 1.60
CA THR A 224 13.15 14.64 0.41
C THR A 224 11.90 14.47 -0.47
N LYS A 225 11.42 13.24 -0.65
CA LYS A 225 10.20 12.95 -1.42
C LYS A 225 8.96 13.55 -0.76
N ILE A 226 8.82 13.40 0.56
CA ILE A 226 7.70 13.92 1.34
C ILE A 226 7.73 15.45 1.43
N GLU A 227 8.89 16.07 1.61
CA GLU A 227 9.03 17.54 1.62
C GLU A 227 8.40 18.16 0.37
N ARG A 228 8.67 17.59 -0.80
CA ARG A 228 8.08 18.04 -2.06
C ARG A 228 6.56 17.91 -2.08
N MET A 229 6.01 16.87 -1.47
CA MET A 229 4.56 16.68 -1.36
C MET A 229 3.94 17.71 -0.42
N ILE A 230 4.58 17.99 0.71
CA ILE A 230 4.15 19.02 1.66
C ILE A 230 4.22 20.42 1.03
N GLU A 231 5.28 20.73 0.28
CA GLU A 231 5.45 22.02 -0.41
C GLU A 231 4.34 22.32 -1.42
N ARG A 232 3.71 21.26 -1.94
CA ARG A 232 2.61 21.29 -2.92
C ARG A 232 1.23 21.12 -2.29
N ASP A 233 1.15 21.17 -0.96
CA ASP A 233 -0.09 21.00 -0.18
C ASP A 233 -0.78 19.64 -0.43
N ALA A 234 0.00 18.60 -0.79
CA ALA A 234 -0.53 17.25 -0.97
C ALA A 234 -0.75 16.53 0.36
N TYR A 235 -0.02 16.87 1.42
CA TYR A 235 -0.14 16.21 2.71
C TYR A 235 -1.40 16.65 3.45
N LEU A 236 -2.28 15.70 3.77
CA LEU A 236 -3.57 15.97 4.41
C LEU A 236 -3.51 15.72 5.91
N GLY A 237 -2.79 14.70 6.37
CA GLY A 237 -2.68 14.40 7.79
C GLY A 237 -2.11 13.01 8.08
N ARG A 238 -2.24 12.58 9.33
CA ARG A 238 -1.81 11.26 9.79
C ARG A 238 -2.81 10.65 10.76
N TYR A 239 -2.74 9.34 10.90
CA TYR A 239 -3.52 8.55 11.85
C TYR A 239 -2.66 7.39 12.37
N PRO A 240 -2.93 6.86 13.59
CA PRO A 240 -2.10 5.80 14.14
C PRO A 240 -2.50 4.44 13.56
N ILE A 241 -1.53 3.60 13.21
CA ILE A 241 -1.79 2.23 12.72
C ILE A 241 -2.37 1.34 13.83
N SER A 242 -2.24 1.72 15.11
CA SER A 242 -2.88 1.01 16.22
C SER A 242 -4.38 0.83 16.01
N ASP A 243 -5.04 1.76 15.32
CA ASP A 243 -6.48 1.70 15.04
C ASP A 243 -6.83 0.59 14.03
N LEU A 244 -5.85 0.15 13.24
CA LEU A 244 -5.95 -0.94 12.26
C LEU A 244 -5.54 -2.30 12.85
N GLN A 245 -4.84 -2.32 13.99
CA GLN A 245 -4.17 -3.50 14.52
C GLN A 245 -5.09 -4.70 14.72
N GLY A 246 -6.34 -4.45 15.17
CA GLY A 246 -7.33 -5.51 15.40
C GLY A 246 -7.72 -6.27 14.13
N TRP A 247 -7.61 -5.62 12.96
CA TRP A 247 -7.90 -6.21 11.66
C TRP A 247 -6.64 -6.73 10.95
N LEU A 248 -5.51 -6.03 11.14
CA LEU A 248 -4.25 -6.37 10.48
C LEU A 248 -3.61 -7.63 11.08
N ARG A 249 -3.60 -7.77 12.41
CA ARG A 249 -2.92 -8.89 13.08
C ARG A 249 -3.45 -10.28 12.66
N PRO A 250 -4.78 -10.53 12.57
CA PRO A 250 -5.30 -11.82 12.12
C PRO A 250 -4.90 -12.16 10.69
N VAL A 251 -4.96 -11.21 9.75
CA VAL A 251 -4.64 -11.47 8.33
C VAL A 251 -3.13 -11.59 8.06
N CYS A 252 -2.31 -11.23 9.06
CA CYS A 252 -0.87 -11.40 9.02
C CYS A 252 -0.36 -12.63 9.79
N GLU A 253 -1.25 -13.39 10.43
CA GLU A 253 -0.86 -14.60 11.16
C GLU A 253 -0.12 -15.59 10.24
N GLY A 254 1.04 -16.07 10.67
CA GLY A 254 1.88 -17.00 9.89
C GLY A 254 2.71 -16.35 8.78
N MET A 255 2.61 -15.04 8.53
CA MET A 255 3.52 -14.34 7.62
C MET A 255 4.96 -14.36 8.14
N GLN A 256 5.92 -14.30 7.21
CA GLN A 256 7.33 -14.18 7.56
C GLN A 256 7.60 -12.86 8.29
N SER A 257 8.49 -12.87 9.28
CA SER A 257 8.88 -11.67 10.05
C SER A 257 9.48 -10.55 9.20
N THR A 258 9.92 -10.84 7.98
CA THR A 258 10.49 -9.87 7.03
C THR A 258 9.43 -9.16 6.19
N LYS A 259 8.13 -9.37 6.47
CA LYS A 259 7.03 -8.76 5.71
C LYS A 259 6.60 -7.46 6.34
N THR A 260 6.41 -6.44 5.50
CA THR A 260 6.07 -5.08 5.92
C THR A 260 4.98 -5.01 7.00
N PRO A 261 3.79 -5.64 6.85
CA PRO A 261 2.76 -5.58 7.88
C PRO A 261 3.20 -6.19 9.22
N ILE A 262 4.02 -7.24 9.21
CA ILE A 262 4.57 -7.84 10.45
C ILE A 262 5.53 -6.88 11.13
N ILE A 263 6.38 -6.19 10.37
CA ILE A 263 7.37 -5.27 10.92
C ILE A 263 6.68 -4.04 11.51
N MET A 264 5.57 -3.59 10.89
CA MET A 264 4.71 -2.55 11.46
C MET A 264 4.08 -3.01 12.78
N LEU A 265 3.58 -4.25 12.85
CA LEU A 265 3.05 -4.82 14.09
C LEU A 265 4.14 -4.98 15.16
N ASP A 266 5.36 -5.37 14.78
CA ASP A 266 6.51 -5.44 15.69
C ASP A 266 6.93 -4.04 16.17
N ALA A 267 6.80 -3.00 15.34
CA ALA A 267 7.02 -1.61 15.76
C ALA A 267 5.99 -1.18 16.81
N LEU A 268 4.70 -1.49 16.60
CA LEU A 268 3.63 -1.23 17.56
C LEU A 268 3.84 -1.98 18.87
N ASP A 269 4.34 -3.22 18.79
CA ASP A 269 4.65 -4.06 19.95
C ASP A 269 5.99 -3.68 20.64
N GLY A 270 6.72 -2.68 20.12
CA GLY A 270 8.01 -2.25 20.68
C GLY A 270 9.14 -3.28 20.54
N LYS A 271 9.06 -4.15 19.53
CA LYS A 271 10.01 -5.26 19.30
C LYS A 271 11.17 -4.92 18.35
N LEU A 272 11.10 -3.80 17.64
CA LEU A 272 12.18 -3.38 16.74
C LEU A 272 13.40 -2.89 17.53
N GLU A 273 14.58 -3.13 16.98
CA GLU A 273 15.84 -2.74 17.62
C GLU A 273 16.01 -1.21 17.60
N VAL A 274 16.24 -0.63 18.78
CA VAL A 274 16.45 0.82 18.94
C VAL A 274 17.84 1.23 18.49
N LYS A 275 17.94 2.35 17.78
CA LYS A 275 19.20 2.90 17.27
C LYS A 275 19.39 4.36 17.69
N SER A 276 20.64 4.82 17.63
CA SER A 276 21.07 6.19 18.00
C SER A 276 21.55 7.02 16.80
N HIS A 277 21.43 6.51 15.59
CA HIS A 277 21.89 7.14 14.37
C HIS A 277 20.98 6.78 13.19
N TYR A 278 20.93 7.63 12.18
CA TYR A 278 20.39 7.27 10.87
C TYR A 278 21.46 6.57 10.04
N ASN A 279 21.06 5.61 9.21
CA ASN A 279 21.88 5.11 8.11
C ASN A 279 21.39 5.71 6.78
N ARG A 280 22.33 5.97 5.86
CA ARG A 280 22.05 6.46 4.51
C ARG A 280 22.18 5.35 3.48
N SER A 281 21.54 5.56 2.33
CA SER A 281 21.70 4.69 1.16
C SER A 281 23.14 4.69 0.61
N GLN A 282 23.88 5.80 0.77
CA GLN A 282 25.25 5.95 0.28
C GLN A 282 26.34 5.56 1.29
N PRO A 283 27.50 5.03 0.83
CA PRO A 283 28.62 4.64 1.70
C PRO A 283 29.13 5.79 2.58
N GLY A 284 29.34 5.52 3.87
CA GLY A 284 29.97 6.47 4.81
C GLY A 284 29.02 7.43 5.53
N GLY A 285 27.70 7.27 5.39
CA GLY A 285 26.71 8.15 6.00
C GLY A 285 26.00 7.55 7.21
N GLU A 286 26.66 7.48 8.36
CA GLU A 286 25.93 7.46 9.63
C GLU A 286 25.80 8.90 10.13
N ARG A 287 24.57 9.33 10.44
CA ARG A 287 24.33 10.65 11.05
C ARG A 287 23.82 10.44 12.48
N PRO A 288 24.49 11.00 13.50
CA PRO A 288 24.00 10.92 14.86
C PRO A 288 22.63 11.57 14.98
N PHE A 289 21.75 10.91 15.73
CA PHE A 289 20.41 11.39 16.05
C PHE A 289 20.46 12.39 17.20
N GLN A 290 19.68 13.48 17.10
CA GLN A 290 19.42 14.37 18.23
C GLN A 290 17.96 14.23 18.64
N GLU A 291 17.70 13.98 19.93
CA GLU A 291 16.34 13.73 20.44
C GLU A 291 15.36 14.88 20.16
N SER A 292 15.87 16.12 20.08
CA SER A 292 15.10 17.32 19.73
C SER A 292 14.87 17.51 18.23
N GLU A 293 15.39 16.62 17.38
CA GLU A 293 15.20 16.70 15.93
C GLU A 293 13.73 16.47 15.57
N LEU A 294 13.23 17.32 14.67
CA LEU A 294 11.91 17.18 14.09
C LEU A 294 12.03 16.40 12.78
N ASP A 295 11.04 15.55 12.52
CA ASP A 295 10.91 14.86 11.24
C ASP A 295 10.33 15.78 10.15
N VAL A 296 10.15 15.22 8.96
CA VAL A 296 9.61 15.94 7.79
C VAL A 296 8.20 16.49 8.00
N PHE A 297 7.45 15.96 8.96
CA PHE A 297 6.10 16.40 9.32
C PHE A 297 6.12 17.45 10.44
N GLY A 298 7.30 17.86 10.89
CA GLY A 298 7.48 18.82 11.98
C GLY A 298 7.27 18.22 13.36
N GLU A 299 7.32 16.89 13.50
CA GLU A 299 7.10 16.21 14.77
C GLU A 299 8.41 15.74 15.41
N PRO A 300 8.50 15.69 16.75
CA PRO A 300 9.67 15.11 17.40
C PRO A 300 9.87 13.66 16.96
N VAL A 301 11.06 13.34 16.49
CA VAL A 301 11.44 11.97 16.08
C VAL A 301 11.33 11.01 17.26
N GLY A 302 11.83 11.43 18.43
CA GLY A 302 11.80 10.69 19.70
C GLY A 302 12.72 9.47 19.72
N GLN A 303 12.46 8.49 18.85
CA GLN A 303 13.16 7.21 18.85
C GLN A 303 13.37 6.70 17.42
N LEU A 304 14.57 6.16 17.16
CA LEU A 304 14.90 5.48 15.92
C LEU A 304 14.87 3.97 16.11
N VAL A 305 14.40 3.26 15.09
CA VAL A 305 14.34 1.80 15.05
C VAL A 305 14.90 1.25 13.74
N GLN A 306 15.55 0.10 13.80
CA GLN A 306 16.05 -0.61 12.61
C GLN A 306 14.99 -1.58 12.07
N CYS A 307 14.69 -1.47 10.77
CA CYS A 307 13.82 -2.39 10.07
C CYS A 307 14.53 -3.72 9.78
N THR A 308 13.78 -4.83 9.84
CA THR A 308 14.29 -6.21 9.67
C THR A 308 14.16 -6.75 8.24
N THR A 309 13.98 -5.88 7.25
CA THR A 309 13.64 -6.23 5.86
C THR A 309 14.81 -6.62 4.96
N ARG A 310 14.49 -6.82 3.68
CA ARG A 310 15.43 -7.14 2.61
C ARG A 310 16.56 -6.12 2.58
N HIS A 311 17.76 -6.65 2.67
CA HIS A 311 18.97 -5.90 2.38
C HIS A 311 19.07 -5.65 0.88
N HIS A 312 19.04 -4.38 0.46
CA HIS A 312 19.51 -4.01 -0.88
C HIS A 312 20.93 -4.50 -1.09
N GLN A 313 21.26 -4.90 -2.31
CA GLN A 313 22.64 -5.23 -2.69
C GLN A 313 23.28 -4.00 -3.31
N LYS A 314 24.46 -3.62 -2.81
CA LYS A 314 25.32 -2.65 -3.47
C LYS A 314 25.86 -3.22 -4.79
N GLU A 315 26.43 -2.35 -5.62
CA GLU A 315 27.11 -2.74 -6.87
C GLU A 315 28.23 -3.78 -6.65
N ASP A 316 28.86 -3.78 -5.47
CA ASP A 316 29.89 -4.75 -5.08
C ASP A 316 29.32 -6.09 -4.54
N GLY A 317 28.00 -6.27 -4.56
CA GLY A 317 27.29 -7.45 -4.05
C GLY A 317 27.12 -7.50 -2.53
N SER A 318 27.64 -6.53 -1.79
CA SER A 318 27.44 -6.45 -0.34
C SER A 318 26.00 -6.03 0.00
N LYS A 319 25.49 -6.55 1.13
CA LYS A 319 24.16 -6.24 1.64
C LYS A 319 24.18 -4.92 2.43
N LEU A 320 23.33 -3.97 2.06
CA LEU A 320 23.06 -2.79 2.87
C LEU A 320 22.27 -3.18 4.12
N SER A 321 22.57 -2.56 5.25
CA SER A 321 21.72 -2.66 6.44
C SER A 321 20.30 -2.18 6.13
N GLY A 322 19.29 -2.81 6.74
CA GLY A 322 17.92 -2.31 6.69
C GLY A 322 17.84 -0.87 7.20
N PRO A 323 16.88 -0.07 6.72
CA PRO A 323 16.80 1.35 7.04
C PRO A 323 16.56 1.57 8.54
N ILE A 324 17.13 2.65 9.06
CA ILE A 324 16.89 3.15 10.41
C ILE A 324 15.98 4.35 10.29
N ILE A 325 14.80 4.26 10.90
CA ILE A 325 13.70 5.21 10.70
C ILE A 325 13.14 5.68 12.04
N PRO A 326 12.46 6.84 12.08
CA PRO A 326 11.64 7.23 13.23
C PRO A 326 10.60 6.14 13.52
N VAL A 327 10.44 5.73 14.78
CA VAL A 327 9.45 4.71 15.15
C VAL A 327 8.04 5.11 14.72
N LYS A 328 7.72 6.41 14.75
CA LYS A 328 6.43 6.95 14.30
C LYS A 328 6.16 6.69 12.82
N TRP A 329 7.19 6.63 11.98
CA TRP A 329 7.04 6.32 10.56
C TRP A 329 6.59 4.87 10.35
N ALA A 330 7.04 3.96 11.22
CA ALA A 330 6.61 2.56 11.23
C ALA A 330 5.19 2.36 11.79
N THR A 331 4.74 3.25 12.69
CA THR A 331 3.49 3.10 13.44
C THR A 331 2.37 4.07 13.04
N SER A 332 2.57 4.90 12.02
CA SER A 332 1.56 5.84 11.51
C SER A 332 1.18 5.57 10.06
N GLY A 333 -0.08 5.87 9.74
CA GLY A 333 -0.56 6.05 8.38
C GLY A 333 -0.54 7.53 8.02
N TYR A 334 -0.09 7.85 6.82
CA TYR A 334 0.04 9.21 6.30
C TYR A 334 -0.88 9.38 5.09
N LEU A 335 -1.71 10.41 5.13
CA LEU A 335 -2.73 10.66 4.12
C LEU A 335 -2.31 11.81 3.20
N PHE A 336 -2.43 11.59 1.91
CA PHE A 336 -2.12 12.57 0.87
C PHE A 336 -3.30 12.72 -0.09
N ASP A 337 -3.46 13.91 -0.66
CA ASP A 337 -4.29 14.15 -1.82
C ASP A 337 -3.67 13.42 -3.02
N GLY A 338 -4.39 12.41 -3.52
CA GLY A 338 -3.90 11.54 -4.58
C GLY A 338 -3.74 12.26 -5.93
N HIS A 339 -4.56 13.28 -6.20
CA HIS A 339 -4.46 14.06 -7.44
C HIS A 339 -3.19 14.91 -7.44
N ILE A 340 -2.96 15.64 -6.35
CA ILE A 340 -1.76 16.48 -6.21
C ILE A 340 -0.51 15.59 -6.23
N LEU A 341 -0.49 14.53 -5.43
CA LEU A 341 0.63 13.59 -5.38
C LEU A 341 0.95 13.02 -6.77
N THR A 342 -0.06 12.50 -7.48
CA THR A 342 0.13 11.93 -8.84
C THR A 342 0.65 12.98 -9.82
N ASN A 343 0.16 14.22 -9.74
CA ASN A 343 0.64 15.31 -10.58
C ASN A 343 2.10 15.67 -10.30
N VAL A 344 2.51 15.71 -9.03
CA VAL A 344 3.93 15.92 -8.68
C VAL A 344 4.79 14.81 -9.29
N LEU A 345 4.37 13.55 -9.17
CA LEU A 345 5.10 12.41 -9.73
C LEU A 345 5.22 12.43 -11.27
N ARG A 346 4.30 13.08 -11.98
CA ARG A 346 4.38 13.28 -13.45
C ARG A 346 5.43 14.31 -13.85
N THR A 347 5.74 15.28 -12.99
CA THR A 347 6.64 16.40 -13.31
C THR A 347 8.12 16.14 -13.01
N VAL A 348 8.42 15.06 -12.28
CA VAL A 348 9.77 14.72 -11.82
C VAL A 348 10.43 13.64 -12.72
N GLN A 349 9.68 13.09 -13.68
CA GLN A 349 10.18 12.17 -14.73
C GLN A 349 10.49 12.96 -16.00
#